data_AF-A0A1M3MVR9-F1
#
_entry.id   AF-A0A1M3MVR9-F1
#
_cell.length_a   1.000
_cell.length_b   1.000
_cell.length_c   1.000
_cell.angle_alpha   90.00
_cell.angle_beta   90.00
_cell.angle_gamma   90.00
#
_symmetry.space_group_name_H-M   'P 1'
#
loop_
_entity.id
_entity.type
_entity.pdbx_description
1 polymer ?
#
loop_
_entity_poly.entity_id
_entity_poly.type
_entity_poly.pdbx_seq_one_letter_code
_entity_poly.pdbx_strand_id
1 'polypeptide(L)'
;MSVVDAVIVDTVIEAQSDCSDRARAEALLVSSLAASRGPRRSNDGDGRWRLAMRVASVAPGIKAADARIQDDRGRIVAERTVSDRTTGSCVALARAVGAWAQIVLDDELVREHEEAEQREREAARLPPPESRPIKVITQPGAEQPVDADDGPGERRHVPSEHTFEVGTSLFLRNGAAATGGMFGVSPFVTITFADKWVVRPALMYGTSTSRVPPDQSNSENLSLFGGRLDVCRRMPGNYIDHRGIEFDACMGGDAARVASDRDATARGSIGPSAVLRGELGHNFGLEIRSMVGVNLSRAPFMSAEELSPFVAAAELGASVRFR
;
A
#
# COMPACT_ATOMS: atom_id res chain seq x y z
N MET A 1 2.85 -5.23 -24.05
CA MET A 1 1.71 -5.88 -23.35
C MET A 1 1.63 -7.31 -23.84
N SER A 2 2.24 -8.24 -23.09
CA SER A 2 2.04 -9.68 -23.29
C SER A 2 0.57 -10.00 -22.97
N VAL A 3 -0.13 -10.64 -23.91
CA VAL A 3 -1.52 -11.04 -23.73
C VAL A 3 -1.52 -12.31 -22.89
N VAL A 4 -1.82 -12.19 -21.60
CA VAL A 4 -1.98 -13.36 -20.72
C VAL A 4 -3.26 -14.11 -21.15
N ASP A 5 -3.11 -15.36 -21.56
CA ASP A 5 -4.23 -16.23 -21.90
C ASP A 5 -4.94 -16.64 -20.60
N ALA A 6 -6.22 -16.27 -20.48
CA ALA A 6 -6.97 -16.36 -19.24
C ALA A 6 -8.28 -17.12 -19.44
N VAL A 7 -8.62 -18.02 -18.51
CA VAL A 7 -9.78 -18.91 -18.58
C VAL A 7 -10.82 -18.58 -17.50
N ILE A 8 -12.06 -19.01 -17.75
CA ILE A 8 -13.21 -18.78 -16.86
C ILE A 8 -13.06 -19.66 -15.61
N VAL A 9 -13.59 -19.15 -14.50
CA VAL A 9 -13.67 -19.86 -13.23
C VAL A 9 -15.08 -20.41 -13.03
N ASP A 10 -15.19 -21.72 -12.92
CA ASP A 10 -16.43 -22.41 -12.54
C ASP A 10 -16.54 -22.49 -11.02
N THR A 11 -17.76 -22.31 -10.50
CA THR A 11 -18.05 -22.46 -9.06
C THR A 11 -18.82 -23.74 -8.79
N VAL A 12 -18.38 -24.51 -7.80
CA VAL A 12 -19.03 -25.74 -7.33
C VAL A 12 -19.26 -25.64 -5.82
N ILE A 13 -20.48 -25.88 -5.34
CA ILE A 13 -20.76 -25.96 -3.89
C ILE A 13 -21.11 -27.41 -3.55
N GLU A 14 -20.29 -28.06 -2.74
CA GLU A 14 -20.34 -29.52 -2.52
C GLU A 14 -21.18 -29.95 -1.31
N ALA A 15 -21.43 -29.10 -0.30
CA ALA A 15 -22.23 -29.50 0.87
C ALA A 15 -23.63 -28.87 0.85
N GLN A 16 -24.63 -29.72 0.61
CA GLN A 16 -26.00 -29.34 0.26
C GLN A 16 -26.98 -29.29 1.45
N SER A 17 -26.62 -29.84 2.62
CA SER A 17 -27.56 -30.10 3.73
C SER A 17 -27.62 -29.03 4.83
N ASP A 18 -26.60 -28.15 4.94
CA ASP A 18 -26.40 -27.33 6.14
C ASP A 18 -26.71 -25.83 5.94
N CYS A 19 -27.07 -25.40 4.73
CA CYS A 19 -27.33 -24.00 4.39
C CYS A 19 -28.81 -23.75 4.15
N SER A 20 -29.46 -22.91 4.97
CA SER A 20 -30.87 -22.55 4.76
C SER A 20 -31.10 -21.63 3.55
N ASP A 21 -30.05 -20.93 3.10
CA ASP A 21 -30.07 -19.95 2.01
C ASP A 21 -29.07 -20.28 0.87
N ARG A 22 -28.90 -21.59 0.60
CA ARG A 22 -27.97 -22.11 -0.41
C ARG A 22 -28.01 -21.38 -1.75
N ALA A 23 -29.18 -21.27 -2.37
CA ALA A 23 -29.31 -20.69 -3.72
C ALA A 23 -28.81 -19.24 -3.75
N ARG A 24 -29.00 -18.50 -2.65
CA ARG A 24 -28.51 -17.13 -2.50
C ARG A 24 -27.00 -17.09 -2.29
N ALA A 25 -26.45 -18.00 -1.49
CA ALA A 25 -25.01 -18.15 -1.31
C ALA A 25 -24.29 -18.52 -2.64
N GLU A 26 -24.90 -19.40 -3.43
CA GLU A 26 -24.40 -19.82 -4.76
C GLU A 26 -24.43 -18.68 -5.77
N ALA A 27 -25.56 -17.99 -5.89
CA ALA A 27 -25.67 -16.82 -6.76
C ALA A 27 -24.68 -15.71 -6.37
N LEU A 28 -24.40 -15.54 -5.08
CA LEU A 28 -23.41 -14.59 -4.60
C LEU A 28 -21.97 -14.99 -4.97
N LEU A 29 -21.61 -16.26 -4.83
CA LEU A 29 -20.30 -16.75 -5.26
C LEU A 29 -20.11 -16.59 -6.77
N VAL A 30 -21.09 -17.02 -7.57
CA VAL A 30 -21.08 -16.87 -9.03
C VAL A 30 -20.93 -15.39 -9.43
N SER A 31 -21.75 -14.52 -8.85
CA SER A 31 -21.70 -13.08 -9.17
C SER A 31 -20.40 -12.42 -8.72
N SER A 32 -19.82 -12.84 -7.60
CA SER A 32 -18.51 -12.35 -7.15
C SER A 32 -17.40 -12.74 -8.12
N LEU A 33 -17.44 -13.94 -8.71
CA LEU A 33 -16.37 -14.42 -9.60
C LEU A 33 -16.64 -14.20 -11.08
N ALA A 34 -17.76 -13.58 -11.45
CA ALA A 34 -18.16 -13.39 -12.84
C ALA A 34 -17.09 -12.63 -13.67
N ALA A 35 -16.41 -11.67 -13.05
CA ALA A 35 -15.33 -10.89 -13.67
C ALA A 35 -13.94 -11.54 -13.50
N SER A 36 -13.79 -12.52 -12.61
CA SER A 36 -12.50 -13.13 -12.29
C SER A 36 -12.07 -14.11 -13.38
N ARG A 37 -10.76 -14.24 -13.59
CA ARG A 37 -10.15 -15.17 -14.53
C ARG A 37 -8.96 -15.86 -13.87
N GLY A 38 -8.66 -17.08 -14.29
CA GLY A 38 -7.42 -17.76 -13.90
C GLY A 38 -6.46 -17.82 -15.09
N PRO A 39 -5.12 -17.84 -14.87
CA PRO A 39 -4.17 -18.05 -15.95
C PRO A 39 -4.38 -19.43 -16.58
N ARG A 40 -4.34 -19.50 -17.91
CA ARG A 40 -4.39 -20.77 -18.62
C ARG A 40 -3.11 -21.55 -18.35
N ARG A 41 -3.23 -22.74 -17.78
CA ARG A 41 -2.11 -23.68 -17.64
C ARG A 41 -2.31 -24.90 -18.51
N SER A 42 -3.53 -25.34 -18.75
CA SER A 42 -3.76 -26.45 -19.66
C SER A 42 -3.58 -26.01 -21.12
N ASN A 43 -2.97 -26.88 -21.92
CA ASN A 43 -2.95 -26.72 -23.38
C ASN A 43 -4.27 -27.17 -24.01
N ASP A 44 -5.16 -27.78 -23.22
CA ASP A 44 -6.49 -28.20 -23.67
C ASP A 44 -7.41 -26.97 -23.75
N GLY A 45 -8.09 -26.82 -24.89
CA GLY A 45 -8.89 -25.63 -25.22
C GLY A 45 -10.01 -25.31 -24.22
N ASP A 46 -10.45 -26.30 -23.44
CA ASP A 46 -11.57 -26.24 -22.49
C ASP A 46 -11.15 -26.11 -21.01
N GLY A 47 -9.89 -25.75 -20.74
CA GLY A 47 -9.39 -25.56 -19.39
C GLY A 47 -10.24 -24.57 -18.57
N ARG A 48 -10.71 -24.98 -17.39
CA ARG A 48 -11.47 -24.13 -16.46
C ARG A 48 -10.94 -24.29 -15.05
N TRP A 49 -10.79 -23.16 -14.38
CA TRP A 49 -10.48 -23.16 -12.94
C TRP A 49 -11.74 -23.49 -12.16
N ARG A 50 -11.60 -24.13 -11.00
CA ARG A 50 -12.76 -24.52 -10.17
C ARG A 50 -12.59 -24.02 -8.75
N LEU A 51 -13.55 -23.26 -8.26
CA LEU A 51 -13.72 -22.98 -6.84
C LEU A 51 -14.74 -23.96 -6.26
N ALA A 52 -14.31 -24.81 -5.33
CA ALA A 52 -15.19 -25.66 -4.56
C ALA A 52 -15.34 -25.15 -3.12
N MET A 53 -16.58 -25.05 -2.62
CA MET A 53 -16.87 -24.70 -1.22
C MET A 53 -17.71 -25.80 -0.55
N ARG A 54 -17.27 -26.24 0.63
CA ARG A 54 -17.94 -27.23 1.46
C ARG A 54 -18.25 -26.63 2.83
N VAL A 55 -19.51 -26.55 3.20
CA VAL A 55 -19.95 -26.02 4.50
C VAL A 55 -20.33 -27.16 5.45
N ALA A 56 -19.87 -27.10 6.70
CA ALA A 56 -20.23 -28.04 7.76
C ALA A 56 -20.45 -27.30 9.09
N SER A 57 -21.35 -27.81 9.93
CA SER A 57 -21.48 -27.37 11.33
C SER A 57 -20.33 -27.96 12.16
N VAL A 58 -19.50 -27.11 12.77
CA VAL A 58 -18.34 -27.54 13.58
C VAL A 58 -18.59 -27.45 15.09
N ALA A 59 -19.51 -26.60 15.51
CA ALA A 59 -19.99 -26.48 16.89
C ALA A 59 -21.41 -25.91 16.92
N PRO A 60 -22.14 -25.97 18.04
CA PRO A 60 -23.44 -25.32 18.15
C PRO A 60 -23.36 -23.83 17.81
N GLY A 61 -24.08 -23.41 16.77
CA GLY A 61 -24.06 -22.02 16.30
C GLY A 61 -22.81 -21.61 15.51
N ILE A 62 -21.93 -22.54 15.13
CA ILE A 62 -20.74 -22.25 14.32
C ILE A 62 -20.72 -23.13 13.07
N LYS A 63 -20.68 -22.48 11.90
CA LYS A 63 -20.47 -23.12 10.60
C LYS A 63 -19.07 -22.82 10.10
N ALA A 64 -18.43 -23.79 9.45
CA ALA A 64 -17.18 -23.62 8.75
C ALA A 64 -17.37 -23.95 7.26
N ALA A 65 -16.74 -23.17 6.40
CA ALA A 65 -16.66 -23.38 4.97
C ALA A 65 -15.21 -23.71 4.60
N ASP A 66 -14.96 -24.94 4.15
CA ASP A 66 -13.72 -25.36 3.54
C ASP A 66 -13.79 -25.05 2.04
N ALA A 67 -12.95 -24.13 1.58
CA ALA A 67 -12.88 -23.69 0.21
C ALA A 67 -11.56 -24.12 -0.45
N ARG A 68 -11.64 -24.57 -1.70
CA ARG A 68 -10.49 -25.02 -2.50
C ARG A 68 -10.56 -24.45 -3.91
N ILE A 69 -9.43 -23.98 -4.43
CA ILE A 69 -9.29 -23.51 -5.81
C ILE A 69 -8.41 -24.51 -6.55
N GLN A 70 -8.90 -24.99 -7.69
CA GLN A 70 -8.18 -25.87 -8.61
C GLN A 70 -7.91 -25.13 -9.91
N ASP A 71 -6.69 -25.28 -10.43
CA ASP A 71 -6.34 -24.82 -11.77
C ASP A 71 -7.00 -25.69 -12.85
N ASP A 72 -6.87 -25.26 -14.11
CA ASP A 72 -7.39 -25.95 -15.28
C ASP A 72 -6.67 -27.29 -15.60
N ARG A 73 -5.62 -27.64 -14.86
CA ARG A 73 -4.98 -28.97 -14.86
C ARG A 73 -5.46 -29.84 -13.68
N GLY A 74 -6.40 -29.34 -12.87
CA GLY A 74 -6.92 -30.02 -11.69
C GLY A 74 -6.00 -29.99 -10.47
N ARG A 75 -4.94 -29.18 -10.47
CA ARG A 75 -4.06 -29.04 -9.31
C ARG A 75 -4.67 -28.05 -8.32
N ILE A 76 -4.59 -28.38 -7.04
CA ILE A 76 -5.01 -27.48 -5.97
C ILE A 76 -4.00 -26.34 -5.88
N VAL A 77 -4.50 -25.12 -6.03
CA VAL A 77 -3.70 -23.89 -5.98
C VAL A 77 -3.78 -23.26 -4.60
N ALA A 78 -4.95 -23.26 -3.99
CA ALA A 78 -5.15 -22.70 -2.67
C ALA A 78 -6.31 -23.40 -1.94
N GLU A 79 -6.18 -23.45 -0.61
CA GLU A 79 -7.22 -23.95 0.29
C GLU A 79 -7.37 -23.00 1.47
N ARG A 80 -8.60 -22.83 1.96
CA ARG A 80 -8.89 -22.02 3.14
C ARG A 80 -10.15 -22.47 3.83
N THR A 81 -10.10 -22.51 5.16
CA THR A 81 -11.28 -22.68 6.02
C THR A 81 -11.71 -21.33 6.58
N VAL A 82 -12.99 -20.99 6.46
CA VAL A 82 -13.60 -19.78 7.04
C VAL A 82 -14.72 -20.21 7.96
N SER A 83 -14.77 -19.67 9.19
CA SER A 83 -15.86 -19.94 10.11
C SER A 83 -16.72 -18.71 10.40
N ASP A 84 -18.00 -18.95 10.66
CA ASP A 84 -18.96 -17.93 11.03
C ASP A 84 -19.86 -18.42 12.17
N ARG A 85 -20.22 -17.50 13.05
CA ARG A 85 -21.07 -17.74 14.24
C ARG A 85 -22.55 -17.49 13.97
N THR A 86 -22.94 -17.25 12.72
CA THR A 86 -24.34 -17.07 12.36
C THR A 86 -25.05 -18.42 12.26
N THR A 87 -26.31 -18.44 12.72
CA THR A 87 -27.16 -19.62 12.65
C THR A 87 -27.84 -19.70 11.28
N GLY A 88 -27.67 -20.83 10.60
CA GLY A 88 -28.45 -21.21 9.41
C GLY A 88 -28.01 -20.61 8.06
N SER A 89 -27.51 -19.38 8.01
CA SER A 89 -27.12 -18.70 6.76
C SER A 89 -25.69 -19.04 6.33
N CYS A 90 -25.48 -19.22 5.02
CA CYS A 90 -24.17 -19.42 4.39
C CYS A 90 -23.75 -18.23 3.51
N VAL A 91 -24.54 -17.15 3.48
CA VAL A 91 -24.26 -15.94 2.67
C VAL A 91 -22.99 -15.24 3.13
N ALA A 92 -22.76 -15.12 4.45
CA ALA A 92 -21.55 -14.50 4.98
C ALA A 92 -20.29 -15.32 4.62
N LEU A 93 -20.36 -16.65 4.77
CA LEU A 93 -19.31 -17.57 4.36
C LEU A 93 -19.04 -17.48 2.85
N ALA A 94 -20.09 -17.50 2.02
CA ALA A 94 -19.98 -17.35 0.57
C ALA A 94 -19.33 -16.02 0.15
N ARG A 95 -19.66 -14.91 0.81
CA ARG A 95 -19.00 -13.62 0.56
C ARG A 95 -17.52 -13.64 0.94
N ALA A 96 -17.20 -14.19 2.11
CA ALA A 96 -15.81 -14.30 2.56
C ALA A 96 -14.98 -15.20 1.64
N VAL A 97 -15.52 -16.35 1.24
CA VAL A 97 -14.88 -17.27 0.29
C VAL A 97 -14.74 -16.64 -1.10
N GLY A 98 -15.76 -15.94 -1.60
CA GLY A 98 -15.70 -15.23 -2.87
C GLY A 98 -14.62 -14.15 -2.89
N ALA A 99 -14.56 -13.32 -1.86
CA ALA A 99 -13.52 -12.29 -1.72
C ALA A 99 -12.10 -12.90 -1.64
N TRP A 100 -11.94 -13.98 -0.86
CA TRP A 100 -10.67 -14.71 -0.81
C TRP A 100 -10.30 -15.29 -2.18
N ALA A 101 -11.25 -15.89 -2.89
CA ALA A 101 -10.99 -16.51 -4.18
C ALA A 101 -10.62 -15.49 -5.27
N GLN A 102 -11.24 -14.31 -5.28
CA GLN A 102 -10.82 -13.20 -6.15
C GLN A 102 -9.35 -12.82 -5.93
N ILE A 103 -8.92 -12.73 -4.67
CA ILE A 103 -7.53 -12.38 -4.32
C ILE A 103 -6.56 -13.45 -4.84
N VAL A 104 -6.87 -14.73 -4.65
CA VAL A 104 -6.01 -15.83 -5.14
C VAL A 104 -5.93 -15.81 -6.67
N LEU A 105 -7.04 -15.56 -7.37
CA LEU A 105 -7.06 -15.54 -8.83
C LEU A 105 -6.30 -14.34 -9.40
N ASP A 106 -6.41 -13.16 -8.77
CA ASP A 106 -5.64 -11.97 -9.14
C ASP A 106 -4.13 -12.21 -8.94
N ASP A 107 -3.73 -12.80 -7.81
CA ASP A 107 -2.33 -13.14 -7.50
C ASP A 107 -1.74 -14.12 -8.53
N GLU A 108 -2.52 -15.13 -8.92
CA GLU A 108 -2.10 -16.10 -9.92
C GLU A 108 -1.92 -15.50 -11.32
N LEU A 109 -2.75 -14.52 -11.71
CA LEU A 109 -2.56 -13.79 -12.96
C LEU A 109 -1.29 -12.93 -12.94
N VAL A 110 -0.99 -12.27 -11.82
CA VAL A 110 0.23 -11.49 -11.65
C VAL A 110 1.46 -12.39 -11.74
N ARG A 111 1.45 -13.52 -11.03
CA ARG A 111 2.56 -14.47 -11.07
C ARG A 111 2.83 -15.00 -12.48
N GLU A 112 1.80 -15.36 -13.23
CA GLU A 112 1.97 -15.80 -14.63
C GLU A 112 2.57 -14.67 -15.50
N HIS A 113 2.20 -13.42 -15.25
CA HIS A 113 2.76 -12.27 -15.97
C HIS A 113 4.24 -12.08 -15.67
N GLU A 114 4.63 -12.12 -14.39
CA GLU A 114 6.03 -12.02 -13.96
C GLU A 114 6.88 -13.17 -14.52
N GLU A 115 6.36 -14.40 -14.48
CA GLU A 115 7.02 -15.57 -15.07
C GLU A 115 7.14 -15.46 -16.60
N ALA A 116 6.16 -14.86 -17.28
CA ALA A 116 6.24 -14.59 -18.72
C ALA A 116 7.31 -13.54 -19.04
N GLU A 117 7.36 -12.43 -18.30
CA GLU A 117 8.41 -11.42 -18.46
C GLU A 117 9.80 -11.99 -18.19
N GLN A 118 9.94 -12.82 -17.16
CA GLN A 118 11.22 -13.45 -16.84
C GLN A 118 11.66 -14.40 -17.95
N ARG A 119 10.74 -15.22 -18.50
CA ARG A 119 11.01 -16.09 -19.65
C ARG A 119 11.44 -15.29 -20.89
N GLU A 120 10.82 -14.15 -21.15
CA GLU A 120 11.20 -13.27 -22.27
C GLU A 120 12.60 -12.66 -22.06
N ARG A 121 12.91 -12.21 -20.84
CA ARG A 121 14.25 -11.69 -20.49
C ARG A 121 15.33 -12.78 -20.58
N GLU A 122 15.02 -14.00 -20.18
CA GLU A 122 15.94 -15.14 -20.29
C GLU A 122 16.16 -15.54 -21.75
N ALA A 123 15.09 -15.60 -22.55
CA ALA A 123 15.19 -15.84 -23.99
C ALA A 123 16.02 -14.77 -24.72
N ALA A 124 15.92 -13.50 -24.31
CA ALA A 124 16.73 -12.40 -24.85
C ALA A 124 18.20 -12.46 -24.43
N ARG A 125 18.55 -13.20 -23.37
CA ARG A 125 19.94 -13.44 -22.94
C ARG A 125 20.60 -14.61 -23.67
N LEU A 126 19.83 -15.49 -24.30
CA LEU A 126 20.39 -16.53 -25.13
C LEU A 126 21.00 -15.88 -26.38
N PRO A 127 22.25 -16.22 -26.75
CA PRO A 127 22.83 -15.74 -27.98
C PRO A 127 21.93 -16.14 -29.16
N PRO A 128 21.79 -15.29 -30.20
CA PRO A 128 21.00 -15.64 -31.37
C PRO A 128 21.45 -17.00 -31.90
N PRO A 129 20.53 -17.88 -32.33
CA PRO A 129 20.91 -19.17 -32.89
C PRO A 129 21.91 -18.89 -34.00
N GLU A 130 23.11 -19.48 -33.90
CA GLU A 130 24.17 -19.33 -34.90
C GLU A 130 23.56 -19.57 -36.27
N SER A 131 23.41 -18.49 -37.02
CA SER A 131 23.11 -18.57 -38.44
C SER A 131 24.31 -19.29 -39.03
N ARG A 132 24.13 -20.57 -39.37
CA ARG A 132 25.16 -21.38 -40.03
C ARG A 132 25.76 -20.55 -41.16
N PRO A 133 27.03 -20.14 -41.08
CA PRO A 133 27.59 -19.31 -42.11
C PRO A 133 27.71 -20.15 -43.38
N ILE A 134 27.08 -19.68 -44.44
CA ILE A 134 27.40 -20.09 -45.81
C ILE A 134 28.91 -19.89 -45.97
N LYS A 135 29.64 -20.98 -46.25
CA LYS A 135 31.07 -20.96 -46.54
C LYS A 135 31.34 -20.02 -47.71
N VAL A 136 31.81 -18.81 -47.43
CA VAL A 136 32.56 -18.00 -48.40
C VAL A 136 34.03 -18.25 -48.13
N ILE A 137 34.68 -18.92 -49.08
CA ILE A 137 36.11 -19.21 -49.06
C ILE A 137 36.84 -17.95 -49.54
N THR A 138 37.59 -17.29 -48.65
CA THR A 138 38.75 -16.47 -49.02
C THR A 138 39.72 -16.33 -47.84
N GLN A 139 40.78 -17.15 -47.92
CA GLN A 139 42.21 -16.98 -47.59
C GLN A 139 42.73 -16.08 -46.42
N PRO A 140 43.94 -16.41 -45.90
CA PRO A 140 44.27 -16.37 -44.47
C PRO A 140 45.23 -15.23 -44.07
N GLY A 141 45.16 -14.81 -42.81
CA GLY A 141 46.18 -13.94 -42.23
C GLY A 141 45.91 -13.53 -40.78
N ALA A 142 46.75 -14.06 -39.88
CA ALA A 142 47.11 -13.58 -38.54
C ALA A 142 46.21 -13.93 -37.33
N GLU A 143 46.77 -14.84 -36.53
CA GLU A 143 46.51 -15.31 -35.17
C GLU A 143 46.16 -14.24 -34.11
N GLN A 144 45.29 -14.65 -33.16
CA GLN A 144 45.13 -14.08 -31.80
C GLN A 144 46.19 -14.67 -30.83
N PRO A 145 46.39 -14.12 -29.61
CA PRO A 145 45.61 -14.57 -28.43
C PRO A 145 45.24 -13.44 -27.43
N VAL A 146 44.03 -13.44 -26.88
CA VAL A 146 43.63 -13.81 -25.49
C VAL A 146 44.41 -13.08 -24.39
N ASP A 147 43.71 -12.23 -23.63
CA ASP A 147 43.90 -12.14 -22.18
C ASP A 147 42.53 -11.96 -21.51
N ALA A 148 42.15 -12.99 -20.77
CA ALA A 148 41.08 -12.97 -19.79
C ALA A 148 41.66 -12.37 -18.51
N ASP A 149 41.06 -11.31 -17.98
CA ASP A 149 41.33 -10.88 -16.61
C ASP A 149 40.00 -10.81 -15.85
N ASP A 150 39.77 -11.86 -15.08
CA ASP A 150 38.73 -11.98 -14.07
C ASP A 150 39.06 -11.02 -12.90
N GLY A 151 38.27 -9.96 -12.76
CA GLY A 151 38.31 -9.02 -11.64
C GLY A 151 36.95 -8.90 -10.93
N PRO A 152 36.91 -8.68 -9.61
CA PRO A 152 35.96 -9.35 -8.72
C PRO A 152 34.61 -8.64 -8.59
N GLY A 153 33.54 -9.42 -8.75
CA GLY A 153 32.30 -9.31 -7.98
C GLY A 153 31.67 -7.92 -7.94
N GLU A 154 31.27 -7.41 -9.10
CA GLU A 154 30.39 -6.26 -9.19
C GLU A 154 29.05 -6.65 -8.54
N ARG A 155 28.87 -6.25 -7.28
CA ARG A 155 27.60 -6.35 -6.58
C ARG A 155 26.58 -5.64 -7.47
N ARG A 156 25.71 -6.41 -8.13
CA ARG A 156 24.54 -5.92 -8.85
C ARG A 156 23.91 -4.84 -7.98
N HIS A 157 24.06 -3.59 -8.38
CA HIS A 157 23.21 -2.51 -7.92
C HIS A 157 21.83 -2.88 -8.46
N VAL A 158 21.01 -3.53 -7.64
CA VAL A 158 19.58 -3.61 -7.91
C VAL A 158 19.14 -2.15 -7.98
N PRO A 159 18.56 -1.68 -9.09
CA PRO A 159 18.12 -0.30 -9.18
C PRO A 159 17.16 -0.07 -8.01
N SER A 160 17.53 0.85 -7.11
CA SER A 160 16.60 1.39 -6.13
C SER A 160 15.50 2.06 -6.96
N GLU A 161 14.32 1.46 -7.04
CA GLU A 161 13.16 2.14 -7.60
C GLU A 161 12.87 3.34 -6.69
N HIS A 162 13.35 4.52 -7.11
CA HIS A 162 13.08 5.78 -6.45
C HIS A 162 11.63 6.17 -6.70
N THR A 163 10.73 5.67 -5.84
CA THR A 163 9.34 6.10 -5.84
C THR A 163 9.22 7.42 -5.09
N PHE A 164 8.57 8.40 -5.74
CA PHE A 164 8.23 9.67 -5.12
C PHE A 164 6.71 9.85 -5.11
N GLU A 165 6.22 10.47 -4.06
CA GLU A 165 4.80 10.68 -3.87
C GLU A 165 4.55 12.09 -3.39
N VAL A 166 3.51 12.72 -3.95
CA VAL A 166 3.13 14.09 -3.63
C VAL A 166 1.72 14.08 -3.09
N GLY A 167 1.50 14.77 -1.99
CA GLY A 167 0.19 14.84 -1.36
C GLY A 167 -0.06 16.14 -0.62
N THR A 168 -1.27 16.25 -0.12
CA THR A 168 -1.69 17.35 0.75
C THR A 168 -2.53 16.79 1.88
N SER A 169 -2.30 17.29 3.10
CA SER A 169 -3.09 16.95 4.27
C SER A 169 -3.80 18.18 4.85
N LEU A 170 -4.95 17.95 5.46
CA LEU A 170 -5.58 18.88 6.38
C LEU A 170 -5.10 18.52 7.78
N PHE A 171 -4.64 19.49 8.55
CA PHE A 171 -4.18 19.25 9.91
C PHE A 171 -5.04 19.97 10.94
N LEU A 172 -5.19 19.35 12.10
CA LEU A 172 -5.67 19.95 13.33
C LEU A 172 -4.60 19.76 14.40
N ARG A 173 -4.11 20.86 14.96
CA ARG A 173 -3.07 20.89 16.00
C ARG A 173 -3.60 21.57 17.25
N ASN A 174 -3.09 21.20 18.41
CA ASN A 174 -3.36 21.95 19.64
C ASN A 174 -2.89 23.41 19.52
N GLY A 175 -3.56 24.28 20.27
CA GLY A 175 -3.33 25.73 20.23
C GLY A 175 -1.89 26.11 20.54
N ALA A 176 -1.47 27.24 19.99
CA ALA A 176 -0.16 27.80 20.26
C ALA A 176 -0.10 28.39 21.69
N ALA A 177 -1.14 29.08 22.17
CA ALA A 177 -1.19 29.63 23.52
C ALA A 177 -2.45 29.11 24.25
N ALA A 178 -3.03 29.89 25.18
CA ALA A 178 -4.37 29.64 25.75
C ALA A 178 -5.52 29.71 24.72
N THR A 179 -5.21 29.61 23.43
CA THR A 179 -6.11 29.68 22.29
C THR A 179 -6.67 28.30 21.97
N GLY A 180 -7.77 28.28 21.20
CA GLY A 180 -8.26 27.04 20.58
C GLY A 180 -7.22 26.39 19.66
N GLY A 181 -7.58 25.25 19.07
CA GLY A 181 -6.73 24.53 18.13
C GLY A 181 -6.33 25.35 16.91
N MET A 182 -5.37 24.84 16.13
CA MET A 182 -4.96 25.39 14.84
C MET A 182 -5.41 24.43 13.75
N PHE A 183 -6.05 24.95 12.71
CA PHE A 183 -6.49 24.17 11.55
C PHE A 183 -5.85 24.71 10.27
N GLY A 184 -5.47 23.83 9.35
CA GLY A 184 -4.81 24.26 8.12
C GLY A 184 -4.54 23.16 7.12
N VAL A 185 -3.71 23.51 6.14
CA VAL A 185 -3.27 22.65 5.03
C VAL A 185 -1.77 22.38 5.14
N SER A 186 -1.36 21.20 4.71
CA SER A 186 0.03 20.76 4.75
C SER A 186 0.40 19.95 3.51
N PRO A 187 0.93 20.58 2.45
CA PRO A 187 1.48 19.84 1.32
C PRO A 187 2.75 19.10 1.74
N PHE A 188 2.91 17.87 1.25
CA PHE A 188 4.04 17.01 1.58
C PHE A 188 4.53 16.22 0.38
N VAL A 189 5.77 15.77 0.47
CA VAL A 189 6.38 14.83 -0.46
C VAL A 189 6.89 13.65 0.34
N THR A 190 6.72 12.43 -0.17
CA THR A 190 7.29 11.21 0.40
C THR A 190 8.32 10.66 -0.56
N ILE A 191 9.53 10.43 -0.07
CA ILE A 191 10.69 9.99 -0.85
C ILE A 191 11.20 8.68 -0.26
N THR A 192 11.19 7.62 -1.07
CA THR A 192 11.80 6.33 -0.68
C THR A 192 13.30 6.39 -0.94
N PHE A 193 14.12 6.23 0.11
CA PHE A 193 15.58 6.27 0.00
C PHE A 193 16.27 4.95 0.35
N ALA A 194 15.57 4.03 1.02
CA ALA A 194 16.01 2.67 1.24
C ALA A 194 14.80 1.75 1.38
N ASP A 195 15.02 0.43 1.36
CA ASP A 195 13.98 -0.56 1.57
C ASP A 195 13.21 -0.28 2.85
N LYS A 196 11.93 0.06 2.71
CA LYS A 196 11.00 0.38 3.82
C LYS A 196 11.33 1.67 4.59
N TRP A 197 12.23 2.52 4.11
CA TRP A 197 12.53 3.80 4.73
C TRP A 197 12.16 4.96 3.81
N VAL A 198 11.39 5.89 4.36
CA VAL A 198 10.91 7.07 3.64
C VAL A 198 11.21 8.34 4.41
N VAL A 199 11.55 9.40 3.68
CA VAL A 199 11.62 10.76 4.21
C VAL A 199 10.40 11.53 3.73
N ARG A 200 9.81 12.31 4.63
CA ARG A 200 8.61 13.09 4.36
C ARG A 200 8.78 14.55 4.79
N PRO A 201 9.29 15.43 3.91
CA PRO A 201 9.17 16.87 4.11
C PRO A 201 7.72 17.32 3.89
N ALA A 202 7.28 18.27 4.71
CA ALA A 202 5.99 18.92 4.60
C ALA A 202 6.11 20.42 4.92
N LEU A 203 5.25 21.24 4.30
CA LEU A 203 5.03 22.63 4.69
C LEU A 203 3.69 22.72 5.38
N MET A 204 3.51 23.62 6.33
CA MET A 204 2.26 23.79 7.08
C MET A 204 1.82 25.24 7.01
N TYR A 205 0.54 25.46 6.71
CA TYR A 205 -0.10 26.77 6.80
C TYR A 205 -1.49 26.63 7.44
N GLY A 206 -1.78 27.40 8.48
CA GLY A 206 -3.07 27.34 9.17
C GLY A 206 -3.38 28.53 10.06
N THR A 207 -4.58 28.54 10.61
CA THR A 207 -5.08 29.60 11.49
C THR A 207 -5.71 29.05 12.76
N SER A 208 -5.81 29.86 13.81
CA SER A 208 -6.49 29.47 15.04
C SER A 208 -8.00 29.29 14.83
N THR A 209 -8.58 28.26 15.45
CA THR A 209 -10.04 27.96 15.39
C THR A 209 -10.84 28.85 16.33
N SER A 210 -10.19 29.36 17.37
CA SER A 210 -10.77 30.32 18.31
C SER A 210 -9.97 31.61 18.27
N ARG A 211 -10.66 32.73 18.47
CA ARG A 211 -10.02 34.04 18.60
C ARG A 211 -9.30 34.12 19.94
N VAL A 212 -8.17 34.80 19.97
CA VAL A 212 -7.46 35.09 21.22
C VAL A 212 -8.23 36.17 21.96
N PRO A 213 -8.61 36.00 23.25
CA PRO A 213 -9.07 37.11 24.06
C PRO A 213 -7.94 38.13 24.14
N PRO A 214 -8.10 39.36 23.62
CA PRO A 214 -7.10 40.38 23.86
C PRO A 214 -7.24 40.84 25.31
N ASP A 215 -6.12 41.25 25.91
CA ASP A 215 -6.21 42.36 26.84
C ASP A 215 -6.73 43.57 26.03
N GLN A 216 -8.05 43.75 26.12
CA GLN A 216 -8.88 44.83 25.60
C GLN A 216 -8.76 45.18 24.09
N SER A 217 -9.79 44.75 23.35
CA SER A 217 -10.46 45.42 22.20
C SER A 217 -10.33 44.87 20.77
N ASN A 218 -9.43 43.95 20.42
CA ASN A 218 -9.48 43.28 19.10
C ASN A 218 -9.13 41.79 19.19
N SER A 219 -10.11 40.94 18.89
CA SER A 219 -9.94 39.49 18.87
C SER A 219 -9.24 39.08 17.56
N GLU A 220 -7.94 38.82 17.59
CA GLU A 220 -7.16 38.48 16.40
C GLU A 220 -7.09 36.96 16.18
N ASN A 221 -6.95 36.54 14.91
CA ASN A 221 -6.66 35.16 14.54
C ASN A 221 -5.14 34.98 14.48
N LEU A 222 -4.63 33.90 15.06
CA LEU A 222 -3.23 33.54 14.90
C LEU A 222 -3.04 32.81 13.57
N SER A 223 -1.99 33.15 12.83
CA SER A 223 -1.53 32.40 11.67
C SER A 223 -0.30 31.56 12.03
N LEU A 224 -0.19 30.39 11.42
CA LEU A 224 0.93 29.47 11.53
C LEU A 224 1.49 29.21 10.14
N PHE A 225 2.79 29.39 9.99
CA PHE A 225 3.52 28.98 8.79
C PHE A 225 4.80 28.25 9.21
N GLY A 226 5.04 27.07 8.68
CA GLY A 226 6.20 26.27 9.07
C GLY A 226 6.50 25.12 8.14
N GLY A 227 7.50 24.34 8.51
CA GLY A 227 7.87 23.11 7.85
C GLY A 227 8.05 21.98 8.86
N ARG A 228 7.88 20.75 8.37
CA ARG A 228 8.10 19.53 9.12
C ARG A 228 8.93 18.56 8.30
N LEU A 229 9.81 17.82 8.97
CA LEU A 229 10.58 16.75 8.38
C LEU A 229 10.43 15.50 9.23
N ASP A 230 10.00 14.40 8.61
CA ASP A 230 9.90 13.10 9.24
C ASP A 230 10.71 12.05 8.51
N VAL A 231 11.31 11.16 9.28
CA VAL A 231 11.91 9.91 8.80
C VAL A 231 11.03 8.78 9.30
N CYS A 232 10.51 7.98 8.37
CA CYS A 232 9.57 6.92 8.67
C CYS A 232 10.09 5.57 8.23
N ARG A 233 9.76 4.55 9.03
CA ARG A 233 9.91 3.15 8.69
C ARG A 233 8.53 2.59 8.33
N ARG A 234 8.41 2.12 7.09
CA ARG A 234 7.22 1.49 6.54
C ARG A 234 7.11 0.06 7.01
N MET A 235 5.97 -0.25 7.62
CA MET A 235 5.58 -1.60 7.99
C MET A 235 4.41 -1.98 7.09
N PRO A 236 4.63 -2.84 6.09
CA PRO A 236 3.53 -3.31 5.25
C PRO A 236 2.52 -4.03 6.15
N GLY A 237 1.25 -3.69 6.02
CA GLY A 237 0.17 -4.44 6.65
C GLY A 237 0.18 -5.87 6.14
N ASN A 238 -0.21 -6.83 6.97
CA ASN A 238 -0.26 -8.25 6.63
C ASN A 238 -1.51 -8.58 5.78
N TYR A 239 -1.68 -7.87 4.67
CA TYR A 239 -2.75 -8.06 3.71
C TYR A 239 -2.13 -8.33 2.34
N ILE A 240 -2.60 -9.41 1.71
CA ILE A 240 -2.13 -9.93 0.43
C ILE A 240 -2.12 -8.79 -0.60
N ASP A 241 -0.91 -8.44 -1.04
CA ASP A 241 -0.45 -7.58 -2.13
C ASP A 241 -1.24 -6.29 -2.48
N HIS A 242 -0.60 -5.16 -2.18
CA HIS A 242 -0.87 -3.80 -2.68
C HIS A 242 -2.30 -3.25 -2.55
N ARG A 243 -3.15 -3.87 -1.72
CA ARG A 243 -4.50 -3.35 -1.38
C ARG A 243 -4.72 -3.24 0.14
N GLY A 244 -3.63 -3.00 0.87
CA GLY A 244 -3.61 -2.97 2.33
C GLY A 244 -3.49 -1.57 2.92
N ILE A 245 -3.83 -1.47 4.20
CA ILE A 245 -3.45 -0.33 5.03
C ILE A 245 -1.98 -0.54 5.43
N GLU A 246 -1.11 0.37 5.04
CA GLU A 246 0.28 0.46 5.47
C GLU A 246 0.38 1.27 6.76
N PHE A 247 1.30 0.88 7.63
CA PHE A 247 1.62 1.62 8.85
C PHE A 247 3.04 2.16 8.76
N ASP A 248 3.20 3.48 8.77
CA ASP A 248 4.50 4.14 8.81
C ASP A 248 4.74 4.67 10.22
N ALA A 249 5.77 4.13 10.88
CA ALA A 249 6.26 4.62 12.16
C ALA A 249 7.32 5.69 11.90
N CYS A 250 7.06 6.92 12.32
CA CYS A 250 7.88 8.07 12.01
C CYS A 250 8.48 8.72 13.25
N MET A 251 9.62 9.36 13.06
CA MET A 251 10.18 10.31 14.00
C MET A 251 10.60 11.57 13.25
N GLY A 252 10.25 12.73 13.79
CA GLY A 252 10.51 13.98 13.10
C GLY A 252 10.29 15.20 13.95
N GLY A 253 10.58 16.35 13.36
CA GLY A 253 10.43 17.64 14.00
C GLY A 253 9.87 18.68 13.06
N ASP A 254 9.16 19.64 13.63
CA ASP A 254 8.65 20.80 12.93
C ASP A 254 9.24 22.09 13.48
N ALA A 255 9.37 23.08 12.61
CA ALA A 255 9.70 24.45 12.94
C ALA A 255 8.68 25.36 12.26
N ALA A 256 8.06 26.24 13.05
CA ALA A 256 6.99 27.10 12.57
C ALA A 256 7.04 28.48 13.21
N ARG A 257 6.60 29.48 12.45
CA ARG A 257 6.33 30.82 12.92
C ARG A 257 4.84 30.93 13.22
N VAL A 258 4.51 31.32 14.44
CA VAL A 258 3.15 31.73 14.83
C VAL A 258 3.12 33.25 14.86
N ALA A 259 2.20 33.87 14.13
CA ALA A 259 2.09 35.33 14.05
C ALA A 259 0.66 35.81 14.32
N SER A 260 0.57 36.93 15.07
CA SER A 260 -0.59 37.82 15.14
C SER A 260 -0.32 39.07 14.30
N ASP A 261 -1.22 40.06 14.31
CA ASP A 261 -1.01 41.32 13.57
C ASP A 261 0.13 42.15 14.17
N ARG A 262 0.51 41.89 15.42
CA ARG A 262 1.50 42.67 16.18
C ARG A 262 2.80 41.91 16.45
N ASP A 263 2.72 40.61 16.69
CA ASP A 263 3.82 39.81 17.20
C ASP A 263 4.03 38.52 16.41
N ALA A 264 5.26 38.03 16.38
CA ALA A 264 5.57 36.72 15.82
C ALA A 264 6.54 35.96 16.71
N THR A 265 6.26 34.67 16.92
CA THR A 265 7.07 33.78 17.75
C THR A 265 7.45 32.54 16.95
N ALA A 266 8.74 32.18 16.99
CA ALA A 266 9.22 30.93 16.43
C ALA A 266 8.93 29.77 17.40
N ARG A 267 8.54 28.64 16.82
CA ARG A 267 8.23 27.41 17.53
C ARG A 267 8.87 26.23 16.88
N GLY A 268 9.16 25.22 17.67
CA GLY A 268 9.60 23.95 17.14
C GLY A 268 9.24 22.82 18.08
N SER A 269 8.91 21.67 17.53
CA SER A 269 8.68 20.46 18.29
C SER A 269 9.37 19.27 17.66
N ILE A 270 9.68 18.29 18.49
CA ILE A 270 10.21 16.99 18.05
C ILE A 270 9.37 15.89 18.68
N GLY A 271 9.10 14.83 17.93
CA GLY A 271 8.38 13.69 18.48
C GLY A 271 8.04 12.62 17.45
N PRO A 272 7.49 11.50 17.94
CA PRO A 272 6.98 10.44 17.09
C PRO A 272 5.73 10.89 16.33
N SER A 273 5.53 10.28 15.17
CA SER A 273 4.24 10.28 14.49
C SER A 273 3.94 8.91 13.89
N ALA A 274 2.66 8.61 13.75
CA ALA A 274 2.19 7.40 13.10
C ALA A 274 1.34 7.80 11.89
N VAL A 275 1.55 7.12 10.77
CA VAL A 275 0.73 7.29 9.57
C VAL A 275 0.10 5.96 9.23
N LEU A 276 -1.22 5.95 9.10
CA LEU A 276 -1.98 4.87 8.50
C LEU A 276 -2.32 5.29 7.08
N ARG A 277 -1.92 4.49 6.09
CA ARG A 277 -2.07 4.83 4.68
C ARG A 277 -2.82 3.70 3.98
N GLY A 278 -3.92 4.00 3.31
CA GLY A 278 -4.62 3.07 2.43
C GLY A 278 -4.43 3.45 0.96
N GLU A 279 -4.22 2.46 0.09
CA GLU A 279 -4.18 2.67 -1.36
C GLU A 279 -5.59 2.57 -1.96
N LEU A 280 -6.00 3.59 -2.72
CA LEU A 280 -7.28 3.70 -3.41
C LEU A 280 -7.07 3.54 -4.93
N GLY A 281 -6.62 2.36 -5.37
CA GLY A 281 -6.40 2.06 -6.79
C GLY A 281 -5.11 2.65 -7.37
N HIS A 282 -5.00 2.65 -8.72
CA HIS A 282 -3.80 2.90 -9.55
C HIS A 282 -3.04 4.22 -9.23
N ASN A 283 -2.35 4.28 -8.09
CA ASN A 283 -1.46 5.34 -7.58
C ASN A 283 -2.06 6.36 -6.61
N PHE A 284 -3.32 6.27 -6.21
CA PHE A 284 -3.90 7.18 -5.21
C PHE A 284 -3.78 6.60 -3.80
N GLY A 285 -3.34 7.41 -2.84
CA GLY A 285 -3.26 7.08 -1.42
C GLY A 285 -4.12 8.00 -0.58
N LEU A 286 -4.71 7.46 0.48
CA LEU A 286 -5.34 8.23 1.55
C LEU A 286 -4.62 7.91 2.85
N GLU A 287 -4.35 8.93 3.65
CA GLU A 287 -3.54 8.80 4.86
C GLU A 287 -4.19 9.50 6.05
N ILE A 288 -4.12 8.84 7.19
CA ILE A 288 -4.48 9.38 8.50
C ILE A 288 -3.20 9.41 9.31
N ARG A 289 -2.87 10.59 9.81
CA ARG A 289 -1.64 10.82 10.55
C ARG A 289 -1.94 11.35 11.94
N SER A 290 -1.21 10.87 12.93
CA SER A 290 -1.21 11.43 14.28
C SER A 290 0.22 11.71 14.72
N MET A 291 0.39 12.82 15.45
CA MET A 291 1.69 13.23 15.98
C MET A 291 1.56 13.71 17.41
N VAL A 292 2.58 13.39 18.20
CA VAL A 292 2.76 13.92 19.55
C VAL A 292 4.23 14.31 19.68
N GLY A 293 4.53 15.48 20.22
CA GLY A 293 5.90 15.94 20.37
C GLY A 293 6.09 16.81 21.60
N VAL A 294 7.35 16.99 21.96
CA VAL A 294 7.76 17.96 22.99
C VAL A 294 8.08 19.28 22.32
N ASN A 295 7.58 20.36 22.91
CA ASN A 295 7.85 21.70 22.43
C ASN A 295 9.25 22.13 22.87
N LEU A 296 10.09 22.51 21.90
CA LEU A 296 11.47 22.97 22.12
C LEU A 296 11.55 24.49 22.23
N SER A 297 10.45 25.21 21.96
CA SER A 297 10.46 26.67 21.97
C SER A 297 10.45 27.21 23.39
N ARG A 298 11.47 28.02 23.72
CA ARG A 298 11.44 28.97 24.83
C ARG A 298 11.07 30.33 24.25
N ALA A 299 9.87 30.82 24.51
CA ALA A 299 9.49 32.17 24.11
C ALA A 299 10.05 33.17 25.13
N PRO A 300 10.82 34.20 24.72
CA PRO A 300 11.33 35.22 25.64
C PRO A 300 10.24 36.18 26.16
N PHE A 301 9.02 36.14 25.61
CA PHE A 301 7.91 37.05 25.93
C PHE A 301 6.62 36.37 26.39
N MET A 302 6.55 35.03 26.41
CA MET A 302 5.43 34.27 26.99
C MET A 302 5.94 33.54 28.22
N SER A 303 5.19 33.57 29.32
CA SER A 303 5.53 32.78 30.49
C SER A 303 5.50 31.28 30.14
N ALA A 304 6.36 30.49 30.76
CA ALA A 304 6.41 29.04 30.53
C ALA A 304 5.10 28.32 30.89
N GLU A 305 4.19 28.99 31.60
CA GLU A 305 2.87 28.49 32.01
C GLU A 305 1.81 28.55 30.89
N GLU A 306 1.95 29.43 29.90
CA GLU A 306 0.98 29.56 28.79
C GLU A 306 1.29 28.67 27.59
N LEU A 307 2.48 28.08 27.56
CA LEU A 307 2.95 27.20 26.50
C LEU A 307 2.75 25.75 26.91
N SER A 308 1.90 25.02 26.18
CA SER A 308 1.84 23.57 26.36
C SER A 308 3.23 22.97 26.10
N PRO A 309 3.77 22.17 27.05
CA PRO A 309 5.04 21.48 26.86
C PRO A 309 4.95 20.39 25.77
N PHE A 310 3.72 20.00 25.42
CA PHE A 310 3.43 19.02 24.39
C PHE A 310 2.70 19.62 23.20
N VAL A 311 3.00 19.08 22.04
CA VAL A 311 2.29 19.32 20.78
C VAL A 311 1.56 18.04 20.43
N ALA A 312 0.29 18.16 20.05
CA ALA A 312 -0.49 17.07 19.49
C ALA A 312 -1.15 17.56 18.21
N ALA A 313 -1.07 16.77 17.15
CA ALA A 313 -1.79 17.04 15.91
C ALA A 313 -2.31 15.76 15.27
N ALA A 314 -3.38 15.92 14.49
CA ALA A 314 -3.91 14.91 13.61
C ALA A 314 -3.99 15.49 12.20
N GLU A 315 -3.69 14.68 11.19
CA GLU A 315 -3.82 15.06 9.79
C GLU A 315 -4.59 14.02 9.01
N LEU A 316 -5.35 14.49 8.01
CA LEU A 316 -6.01 13.66 7.02
C LEU A 316 -5.50 14.11 5.64
N GLY A 317 -4.84 13.23 4.91
CA GLY A 317 -4.23 13.56 3.64
C GLY A 317 -4.61 12.63 2.51
N ALA A 318 -4.39 13.15 1.30
CA ALA A 318 -4.48 12.40 0.06
C ALA A 318 -3.20 12.63 -0.75
N SER A 319 -2.76 11.61 -1.47
CA SER A 319 -1.49 11.62 -2.17
C SER A 319 -1.54 10.80 -3.46
N VAL A 320 -0.61 11.11 -4.36
CA VAL A 320 -0.45 10.44 -5.65
C VAL A 320 0.99 9.96 -5.78
N ARG A 321 1.17 8.67 -6.05
CA ARG A 321 2.46 8.03 -6.26
C ARG A 321 2.90 8.16 -7.72
N PHE A 322 4.15 8.51 -7.93
CA PHE A 322 4.81 8.52 -9.23
C PHE A 322 5.92 7.46 -9.22
N ARG A 323 6.05 6.73 -10.32
CA ARG A 323 7.14 5.80 -10.60
C ARG A 323 8.07 6.43 -11.62
#